data_AF-A0A4Q2ZFH8-F1
#
_entry.id   AF-A0A4Q2ZFH8-F1
#
_cell.length_a   1.000
_cell.length_b   1.000
_cell.length_c   1.000
_cell.angle_alpha   90.00
_cell.angle_beta   90.00
_cell.angle_gamma   90.00
#
_symmetry.space_group_name_H-M   'P 1'
#
loop_
_entity.id
_entity.type
_entity.pdbx_description
1 polymer ?
#
loop_
_entity_poly.entity_id
_entity_poly.type
_entity_poly.pdbx_seq_one_letter_code
_entity_poly.pdbx_strand_id
1 'polypeptide(L)' 'MRRTLILLLAALVVPVSAETGMANGNPVKRAAGRMTVPDGFAVDLIAGEPDVVQPIAMCFDARGRIWVAEGLTYPT' A
#
# COMPACT_ATOMS: atom_id res chain seq x y z
N MET A 1 -56.40 11.31 -8.50
CA MET A 1 -55.27 12.02 -9.15
C MET A 1 -53.98 11.57 -8.47
N ARG A 2 -53.44 10.38 -8.79
CA ARG A 2 -52.35 10.17 -9.76
C ARG A 2 -51.16 11.13 -9.57
N ARG A 3 -50.27 10.85 -8.61
CA ARG A 3 -48.88 11.35 -8.63
C ARG A 3 -47.93 10.30 -8.07
N THR A 4 -47.85 9.19 -8.79
CA THR A 4 -46.76 8.22 -8.75
C THR A 4 -45.47 8.94 -9.16
N LEU A 5 -44.56 9.20 -8.22
CA LEU A 5 -43.25 9.76 -8.52
C LEU A 5 -42.20 8.65 -8.40
N ILE A 6 -41.97 7.99 -9.53
CA ILE A 6 -40.83 7.12 -9.79
C ILE A 6 -39.61 8.04 -9.94
N LEU A 7 -38.68 8.00 -8.98
CA LEU A 7 -37.33 8.55 -9.13
C LEU A 7 -36.41 7.34 -9.43
N LEU A 8 -36.11 7.10 -10.71
CA LEU A 8 -34.80 7.39 -11.34
C LEU A 8 -33.66 6.66 -10.57
N LEU A 9 -33.39 5.38 -10.83
CA LEU A 9 -32.62 4.84 -11.97
C LEU A 9 -31.44 5.73 -12.41
N ALA A 10 -30.49 6.02 -11.52
CA ALA A 10 -29.20 6.60 -11.91
C ALA A 10 -28.14 6.45 -10.81
N ALA A 11 -27.68 5.24 -10.51
CA ALA A 11 -26.44 5.06 -9.73
C ALA A 11 -25.92 3.62 -9.79
N LEU A 12 -25.45 3.17 -10.96
CA LEU A 12 -24.43 2.13 -10.94
C LEU A 12 -23.50 2.25 -12.15
N VAL A 13 -22.82 3.40 -12.23
CA VAL A 13 -21.50 3.40 -12.86
C VAL A 13 -20.58 2.78 -11.82
N VAL A 14 -20.36 1.48 -11.90
CA VAL A 14 -19.24 0.84 -11.21
C VAL A 14 -18.00 1.46 -11.84
N PRO A 15 -17.16 2.20 -11.11
CA PRO A 15 -15.87 2.57 -11.66
C PRO A 15 -15.10 1.26 -11.78
N VAL A 16 -14.86 0.82 -13.02
CA VAL A 16 -13.87 -0.22 -13.26
C VAL A 16 -12.53 0.38 -12.83
N SER A 17 -12.04 -0.01 -11.65
CA SER A 17 -10.67 0.32 -11.28
C SER A 17 -9.77 -0.38 -12.29
N ALA A 18 -9.02 0.41 -13.05
CA ALA A 18 -8.04 -0.10 -13.98
C ALA A 18 -6.94 -0.78 -13.15
N GLU A 19 -7.04 -2.10 -13.01
CA GLU A 19 -5.94 -2.97 -12.57
C GLU A 19 -4.87 -2.94 -13.67
N THR A 20 -4.01 -1.92 -13.63
CA THR A 20 -2.84 -1.83 -14.51
C THR A 20 -1.69 -2.50 -13.76
N GLY A 21 -1.10 -3.51 -14.39
CA GLY A 21 -0.30 -4.55 -13.74
C GLY A 21 0.94 -4.10 -12.97
N MET A 22 1.42 -5.08 -12.19
CA MET A 22 2.61 -5.12 -11.31
C MET A 22 2.29 -4.81 -9.84
N ALA A 23 2.23 -5.90 -9.06
CA ALA A 23 2.02 -6.00 -7.61
C ALA A 23 1.25 -4.84 -6.98
N ASN A 24 -0.06 -5.05 -6.78
CA ASN A 24 -0.93 -4.22 -5.95
C ASN A 24 -0.47 -4.33 -4.49
N GLY A 25 0.71 -3.77 -4.18
CA GLY A 25 1.31 -3.76 -2.87
C GLY A 25 0.32 -3.19 -1.87
N ASN A 26 0.32 -3.73 -0.65
CA ASN A 26 -0.53 -3.18 0.39
C ASN A 26 -0.27 -1.68 0.50
N PRO A 27 -1.31 -0.84 0.69
CA PRO A 27 -1.09 0.55 1.02
C PRO A 27 -0.06 0.61 2.15
N VAL A 28 1.03 1.34 1.95
CA VAL A 28 2.24 1.30 2.80
C VAL A 28 1.87 1.27 4.30
N LYS A 29 0.93 2.13 4.71
CA LYS A 29 0.39 2.24 6.09
C LYS A 29 -0.24 0.97 6.68
N ARG A 30 -0.61 -0.02 5.86
CA ARG A 30 -1.24 -1.28 6.28
C ARG A 30 -0.30 -2.48 6.19
N ALA A 31 0.91 -2.31 5.67
CA ALA A 31 1.83 -3.43 5.42
C ALA A 31 2.25 -4.13 6.72
N ALA A 32 2.68 -3.37 7.74
CA ALA A 32 3.12 -3.93 9.03
C ALA A 32 2.03 -4.77 9.71
N GLY A 33 0.77 -4.33 9.65
CA GLY A 33 -0.36 -5.06 10.24
C GLY A 33 -0.73 -6.37 9.55
N ARG A 34 -0.08 -6.71 8.43
CA ARG A 34 -0.26 -8.00 7.73
C ARG A 34 0.90 -8.98 7.99
N MET A 35 1.88 -8.58 8.80
CA MET A 35 2.98 -9.45 9.20
C MET A 35 2.55 -10.32 10.38
N THR A 36 2.90 -11.61 10.33
CA THR A 36 2.76 -12.51 11.48
C THR A 36 4.05 -12.51 12.27
N VAL A 37 3.95 -12.29 13.58
CA VAL A 37 5.10 -12.33 14.51
C VAL A 37 4.78 -13.22 15.72
N PRO A 38 5.80 -13.74 16.42
CA PRO A 38 5.59 -14.50 17.65
C PRO A 38 4.93 -13.66 18.76
N ASP A 39 4.33 -14.33 19.73
CA ASP A 39 3.72 -13.67 20.90
C ASP A 39 4.75 -12.81 21.66
N GLY A 40 4.33 -11.60 22.04
CA GLY A 40 5.18 -10.61 22.72
C GLY A 40 6.04 -9.74 21.79
N PHE A 41 5.99 -9.95 20.48
CA PHE A 41 6.65 -9.09 19.48
C PHE A 41 5.67 -8.11 18.83
N ALA A 42 6.20 -6.99 18.35
CA ALA A 42 5.46 -5.98 17.58
C ALA A 42 6.28 -5.54 16.36
N VAL A 43 5.60 -4.98 15.36
CA VAL A 43 6.21 -4.45 14.13
C VAL A 43 5.70 -3.05 13.87
N ASP A 44 6.62 -2.13 13.64
CA ASP A 44 6.34 -0.75 13.25
C ASP A 44 6.80 -0.49 11.81
N LEU A 45 5.98 0.26 11.07
CA LEU A 45 6.35 0.79 9.77
C LEU A 45 7.18 2.07 9.97
N ILE A 46 8.47 2.01 9.63
CA ILE A 46 9.40 3.15 9.82
C ILE A 46 9.74 3.90 8.52
N ALA A 47 9.61 3.26 7.36
CA ALA A 47 9.86 3.84 6.05
C ALA A 47 9.13 3.02 4.98
N GLY A 48 8.79 3.65 3.86
CA GLY A 48 8.18 3.03 2.70
C GLY A 48 7.97 4.06 1.60
N GLU A 49 7.35 3.68 0.50
CA GLU A 49 7.15 4.58 -0.63
C GLU A 49 6.30 5.81 -0.24
N PRO A 50 6.65 7.02 -0.72
CA PRO A 50 7.66 7.31 -1.75
C PRO A 50 9.10 7.51 -1.25
N ASP A 51 9.33 7.47 0.06
CA ASP A 51 10.63 7.83 0.66
C ASP A 51 11.69 6.72 0.49
N VAL A 52 11.26 5.46 0.36
CA VAL A 52 12.11 4.30 0.08
C VAL A 52 11.43 3.44 -0.98
N VAL A 53 12.09 3.23 -2.11
CA VAL A 53 11.56 2.55 -3.30
C VAL A 53 12.27 1.22 -3.50
N GLN A 54 11.49 0.13 -3.58
CA GLN A 54 11.99 -1.21 -3.88
C GLN A 54 13.24 -1.60 -3.07
N PRO A 55 13.16 -1.67 -1.73
CA PRO A 55 14.30 -1.98 -0.88
C PRO A 55 14.79 -3.43 -1.08
N ILE A 56 16.10 -3.60 -1.26
CA ILE A 56 16.74 -4.92 -1.51
C ILE A 56 17.48 -5.43 -0.27
N ALA A 57 18.31 -4.59 0.34
CA ALA A 57 19.13 -4.92 1.50
C ALA A 57 19.28 -3.72 2.43
N MET A 58 19.53 -3.98 3.71
CA MET A 58 19.77 -2.92 4.70
C MET A 58 20.83 -3.31 5.74
N CYS A 59 21.51 -2.31 6.31
CA CYS A 59 22.40 -2.48 7.45
C CYS A 59 22.38 -1.27 8.38
N PHE A 60 22.84 -1.46 9.63
CA PHE A 60 23.09 -0.36 10.57
C PHE A 60 24.56 0.03 10.57
N ASP A 61 24.84 1.32 10.67
CA ASP A 61 26.21 1.79 10.92
C ASP A 61 26.49 2.00 12.43
N ALA A 62 27.75 2.32 12.76
CA ALA A 62 28.19 2.55 14.14
C ALA A 62 27.52 3.75 14.83
N ARG A 63 26.79 4.60 14.09
CA ARG A 63 26.01 5.73 14.62
C ARG A 63 24.52 5.39 14.78
N GLY A 64 24.12 4.15 14.50
CA GLY A 64 22.73 3.69 14.59
C GLY A 64 21.84 4.14 13.43
N ARG A 65 22.40 4.59 12.30
CA ARG A 65 21.60 4.92 11.10
C ARG A 65 21.31 3.65 10.30
N ILE A 66 20.16 3.61 9.64
CA ILE A 66 19.81 2.56 8.68
C ILE A 66 20.26 2.99 7.29
N TRP A 67 21.03 2.14 6.61
CA TRP A 67 21.37 2.26 5.21
C TRP A 67 20.56 1.25 4.42
N VAL A 68 19.94 1.67 3.31
CA VAL A 68 19.11 0.81 2.45
C VAL A 68 19.62 0.89 1.01
N ALA A 69 19.71 -0.26 0.34
CA ALA A 69 19.94 -0.34 -1.10
C ALA A 69 18.59 -0.42 -1.83
N GLU A 70 18.37 0.50 -2.78
CA GLU A 70 17.11 0.65 -3.53
C GLU A 70 17.23 0.20 -4.99
N GLY A 71 16.16 -0.39 -5.51
CA GLY A 71 16.08 -0.93 -6.86
C GLY A 71 15.56 0.03 -7.92
N LEU A 72 16.08 1.26 -8.03
CA LEU A 72 15.51 2.34 -8.87
C LEU A 72 15.49 2.09 -10.39
N THR A 73 16.09 1.01 -10.87
CA THR A 73 16.21 0.69 -12.31
C THR A 73 15.19 -0.36 -12.75
N TYR A 74 14.47 -0.99 -11.83
CA TYR A 74 13.44 -1.96 -12.19
C TYR A 74 12.15 -1.23 -12.59
N PRO A 75 11.45 -1.64 -13.67
CA PRO A 75 10.19 -1.01 -14.04
C PRO A 75 9.19 -1.07 -12.88
N THR A 76 8.61 0.08 -12.55
CA THR A 76 7.48 0.24 -11.62
C THR A 76 6.17 0.03 -12.34
#